data_AF-A0A920H520-F1
#
_entry.id   AF-A0A920H520-F1
#
_cell.length_a   1.000
_cell.length_b   1.000
_cell.length_c   1.000
_cell.angle_alpha   90.00
_cell.angle_beta   90.00
_cell.angle_gamma   90.00
#
_symmetry.space_group_name_H-M   'P 1'
#
loop_
_entity.id
_entity.type
_entity.pdbx_description
1 polymer ?
#
loop_
_entity_poly.entity_id
_entity_poly.type
_entity_poly.pdbx_seq_one_letter_code
_entity_poly.pdbx_strand_id
1 'polypeptide(L)'
;MFYIGKPSVQAKRLTEITYEALKIGIKTVKPGNTLGDIGFNIQKYVEENNFSVVREFCGHGIGKEFHEEPQVLHYGNQGEGEVLREGMTFTIEPMVNFGKKEVKILPDQWTVVTKDHSLSAQWEHTVLVTKNGYEVLTIRPDENI
;
A
#
# COMPACT_ATOMS: atom_id res chain seq x y z
N MET A 1 5.13 -3.67 -9.76
CA MET A 1 5.40 -2.88 -10.99
C MET A 1 6.51 -3.49 -11.84
N PHE A 2 6.51 -3.26 -13.16
CA PHE A 2 7.57 -3.70 -14.07
C PHE A 2 8.07 -2.54 -14.93
N TYR A 3 9.34 -2.59 -15.32
CA TYR A 3 9.90 -1.68 -16.32
C TYR A 3 9.86 -2.33 -17.70
N ILE A 4 9.30 -1.64 -18.68
CA ILE A 4 9.38 -2.04 -20.08
C ILE A 4 10.51 -1.26 -20.74
N GLY A 5 11.65 -1.93 -20.93
CA GLY A 5 12.89 -1.28 -21.38
C GLY A 5 13.56 -0.45 -20.28
N LYS A 6 14.31 0.59 -20.67
CA LYS A 6 14.99 1.48 -19.71
C LYS A 6 14.01 2.53 -19.17
N PRO A 7 13.68 2.54 -17.86
CA PRO A 7 12.79 3.54 -17.31
C PRO A 7 13.44 4.93 -17.24
N SER A 8 12.62 5.98 -17.20
CA SER A 8 13.10 7.31 -16.80
C SER A 8 13.54 7.30 -15.33
N VAL A 9 14.39 8.25 -14.94
CA VAL A 9 14.81 8.40 -13.52
C VAL A 9 13.60 8.57 -12.61
N GLN A 10 12.60 9.32 -13.08
CA GLN A 10 11.35 9.56 -12.38
C GLN A 10 10.54 8.27 -12.17
N ALA A 11 10.32 7.48 -13.22
CA ALA A 11 9.55 6.25 -13.14
C ALA A 11 10.25 5.19 -12.27
N LYS A 12 11.58 5.11 -12.37
CA LYS A 12 12.39 4.24 -11.51
C LYS A 12 12.24 4.62 -10.04
N ARG A 13 12.45 5.90 -9.72
CA ARG A 13 12.33 6.39 -8.34
C ARG A 13 10.93 6.18 -7.77
N LEU A 14 9.89 6.50 -8.54
CA LEU A 14 8.50 6.29 -8.12
C LEU A 14 8.26 4.82 -7.76
N THR A 15 8.65 3.90 -8.64
CA THR A 15 8.45 2.46 -8.45
C THR A 15 9.18 1.92 -7.22
N GLU A 16 10.41 2.38 -6.97
CA GLU A 16 11.21 2.02 -5.80
C GLU A 16 10.60 2.57 -4.50
N ILE A 17 10.18 3.83 -4.49
CA ILE A 17 9.51 4.45 -3.33
C ILE A 17 8.21 3.71 -2.99
N THR A 18 7.39 3.37 -3.97
CA THR A 18 6.16 2.61 -3.71
C THR A 18 6.46 1.23 -3.11
N TYR A 19 7.53 0.57 -3.56
CA TYR A 19 7.91 -0.74 -3.02
C TYR A 19 8.43 -0.65 -1.57
N GLU A 20 9.25 0.37 -1.27
CA GLU A 20 9.67 0.63 0.10
C GLU A 20 8.48 0.98 1.01
N ALA A 21 7.50 1.74 0.49
CA ALA A 21 6.27 2.05 1.21
C ALA A 21 5.49 0.77 1.58
N LEU A 22 5.34 -0.18 0.64
CA LEU A 22 4.76 -1.50 0.93
C LEU A 22 5.49 -2.20 2.08
N LYS A 23 6.82 -2.30 2.00
CA LYS A 23 7.62 -2.95 3.05
C LYS A 23 7.49 -2.27 4.41
N ILE A 24 7.42 -0.94 4.45
CA ILE A 24 7.20 -0.18 5.67
C ILE A 24 5.82 -0.49 6.27
N GLY A 25 4.78 -0.56 5.43
CA GLY A 25 3.45 -1.01 5.85
C GLY A 25 3.49 -2.40 6.46
N ILE A 26 4.09 -3.37 5.76
CA ILE A 26 4.23 -4.75 6.23
C ILE A 26 5.00 -4.83 7.55
N LYS A 27 6.13 -4.10 7.68
CA LYS A 27 6.93 -4.06 8.91
C LYS A 27 6.20 -3.48 10.13
N THR A 28 5.12 -2.74 9.89
CA THR A 28 4.25 -2.21 10.93
C THR A 28 3.28 -3.27 11.46
N VAL A 29 3.07 -4.38 10.75
CA VAL A 29 2.11 -5.41 11.13
C VAL A 29 2.62 -6.24 12.31
N LYS A 30 1.91 -6.14 13.44
CA LYS A 30 2.05 -7.03 14.60
C LYS A 30 0.84 -6.87 15.51
N PRO A 31 0.51 -7.86 16.36
CA PRO A 31 -0.54 -7.70 17.34
C PRO A 31 -0.34 -6.48 18.23
N GLY A 32 -1.42 -5.73 18.48
CA GLY A 32 -1.43 -4.53 19.31
C GLY A 32 -1.14 -3.22 18.57
N ASN A 33 -0.55 -3.26 17.37
CA ASN A 33 -0.58 -2.11 16.46
C ASN A 33 -1.97 -1.93 15.88
N THR A 34 -2.22 -0.80 15.21
CA THR A 34 -3.50 -0.45 14.59
C THR A 34 -3.38 -0.32 13.07
N LEU A 35 -4.51 -0.40 12.36
CA LEU A 35 -4.56 -0.11 10.92
C LEU A 35 -4.07 1.31 10.59
N GLY A 36 -4.36 2.29 11.46
CA GLY A 36 -3.88 3.66 11.33
C GLY A 36 -2.35 3.77 11.40
N ASP A 37 -1.68 2.91 12.17
CA ASP A 37 -0.21 2.88 12.21
C ASP A 37 0.39 2.48 10.85
N ILE A 38 -0.24 1.54 10.14
CA ILE A 38 0.17 1.13 8.78
C ILE A 38 0.07 2.33 7.85
N GLY A 39 -1.10 2.98 7.82
CA GLY A 39 -1.35 4.15 6.99
C GLY A 39 -0.42 5.32 7.31
N PHE A 40 -0.21 5.62 8.59
CA PHE A 40 0.69 6.69 9.04
C PHE A 40 2.13 6.46 8.56
N ASN A 41 2.68 5.26 8.76
CA ASN A 41 4.07 4.96 8.39
C ASN A 41 4.27 4.98 6.87
N ILE A 42 3.31 4.46 6.09
CA ILE A 42 3.33 4.55 4.63
C ILE A 42 3.30 6.02 4.19
N GLN A 43 2.30 6.77 4.63
CA GLN A 43 2.11 8.17 4.23
C GLN A 43 3.32 9.02 4.58
N LYS A 44 3.84 8.90 5.80
CA LYS A 44 5.01 9.66 6.24
C LYS A 44 6.20 9.43 5.31
N TYR A 45 6.52 8.18 5.00
CA TYR A 45 7.64 7.85 4.11
C TYR A 45 7.44 8.39 2.69
N VAL A 46 6.23 8.23 2.13
CA VAL A 46 5.89 8.67 0.78
C VAL A 46 5.98 10.20 0.67
N GLU A 47 5.39 10.92 1.61
CA GLU A 47 5.35 12.39 1.63
C GLU A 47 6.73 13.01 1.90
N GLU A 48 7.55 12.42 2.79
CA GLU A 48 8.95 12.83 3.01
C GLU A 48 9.81 12.69 1.74
N ASN A 49 9.43 11.80 0.81
CA ASN A 49 10.09 11.63 -0.47
C ASN A 49 9.55 12.53 -1.58
N ASN A 50 8.61 13.43 -1.28
CA ASN A 50 7.91 14.33 -2.22
C ASN A 50 7.00 13.61 -3.23
N PHE A 51 6.32 12.55 -2.78
CA PHE A 51 5.27 11.85 -3.50
C PHE A 51 3.95 11.98 -2.74
N SER A 52 2.84 11.50 -3.31
CA SER A 52 1.54 11.50 -2.63
C SER A 52 0.88 10.11 -2.65
N VAL A 53 0.08 9.83 -1.63
CA VAL A 53 -0.68 8.57 -1.51
C VAL A 53 -2.11 8.77 -2.02
N VAL A 54 -2.57 7.87 -2.87
CA VAL A 54 -3.98 7.81 -3.32
C VAL A 54 -4.90 7.54 -2.13
N ARG A 55 -6.07 8.19 -2.06
CA ARG A 55 -6.94 8.11 -0.87
C ARG A 55 -8.29 7.44 -1.12
N GLU A 56 -8.63 7.24 -2.38
CA GLU A 56 -9.91 6.69 -2.83
C GLU A 56 -9.92 5.16 -2.88
N PHE A 57 -8.75 4.54 -2.76
CA PHE A 57 -8.57 3.09 -2.77
C PHE A 57 -7.73 2.68 -1.55
N CYS A 58 -7.93 1.46 -1.08
CA CYS A 58 -7.32 0.93 0.13
C CYS A 58 -7.05 -0.57 -0.05
N GLY A 59 -6.22 -1.12 0.84
CA GLY A 59 -6.18 -2.57 1.00
C GLY A 59 -7.44 -3.08 1.69
N HIS A 60 -7.55 -4.39 1.79
CA HIS A 60 -8.76 -5.05 2.23
C HIS A 60 -8.47 -6.35 2.96
N GLY A 61 -9.41 -6.78 3.81
CA GLY A 61 -9.45 -8.15 4.29
C GLY A 61 -9.61 -9.11 3.11
N ILE A 62 -8.96 -10.26 3.23
CA ILE A 62 -9.04 -11.33 2.22
C ILE A 62 -9.04 -12.69 2.90
N GLY A 63 -10.00 -13.52 2.52
CA GLY A 63 -10.24 -14.80 3.16
C GLY A 63 -11.22 -15.64 2.36
N LYS A 64 -12.49 -15.61 2.76
CA LYS A 64 -13.55 -16.31 2.01
C LYS A 64 -14.07 -15.47 0.85
N GLU A 65 -14.21 -14.18 1.07
CA GLU A 65 -14.57 -13.22 0.03
C GLU A 65 -13.32 -12.56 -0.55
N PHE A 66 -13.46 -11.99 -1.76
CA PHE A 66 -12.36 -11.33 -2.43
C PHE A 66 -11.97 -10.02 -1.71
N HIS A 67 -12.95 -9.16 -1.45
CA HIS A 67 -12.79 -7.96 -0.63
C HIS A 67 -13.73 -8.06 0.58
N GLU A 68 -13.16 -8.11 1.79
CA GLU A 68 -13.89 -8.08 3.06
C GLU A 68 -13.23 -7.08 4.04
N GLU A 69 -13.84 -6.89 5.21
CA GLU A 69 -13.21 -6.09 6.27
C GLU A 69 -11.91 -6.78 6.76
N PRO A 70 -10.87 -6.03 7.17
CA PRO A 70 -10.88 -4.58 7.34
C PRO A 70 -10.50 -3.79 6.07
N GLN A 71 -10.96 -2.53 5.99
CA GLN A 71 -10.36 -1.57 5.06
C GLN A 71 -9.00 -1.06 5.56
N VAL A 72 -7.94 -1.25 4.76
CA VAL A 72 -6.56 -0.93 5.12
C VAL A 72 -6.11 0.34 4.38
N LEU A 73 -6.29 1.49 5.01
CA LEU A 73 -5.88 2.78 4.44
C LEU A 73 -4.34 2.90 4.41
N HIS A 74 -3.81 3.46 3.34
CA HIS A 74 -2.36 3.74 3.19
C HIS A 74 -1.96 5.15 3.66
N TYR A 75 -2.87 5.81 4.38
CA TYR A 75 -2.72 7.10 5.05
C TYR A 75 -3.49 7.08 6.36
N GLY A 76 -3.11 7.93 7.32
CA GLY A 76 -3.79 7.98 8.61
C GLY A 76 -2.92 8.49 9.74
N ASN A 77 -3.42 8.38 10.97
CA ASN A 77 -2.70 8.75 12.18
C ASN A 77 -2.38 7.51 13.04
N GLN A 78 -1.32 7.61 13.84
CA GLN A 78 -0.91 6.54 14.74
C GLN A 78 -2.02 6.21 15.76
N GLY A 79 -2.22 4.92 16.02
CA GLY A 79 -3.20 4.42 16.99
C GLY A 79 -4.67 4.50 16.56
N GLU A 80 -4.98 4.97 15.34
CA GLU A 80 -6.35 5.02 14.84
C GLU A 80 -6.80 3.69 14.19
N GLY A 81 -8.10 3.42 14.21
CA GLY A 81 -8.69 2.25 13.55
C GLY A 81 -8.59 0.96 14.35
N GLU A 82 -8.80 -0.17 13.68
CA GLU A 82 -8.84 -1.48 14.32
C GLU A 82 -7.46 -1.92 14.81
N VAL A 83 -7.43 -2.49 16.02
CA VAL A 83 -6.23 -3.12 16.59
C VAL A 83 -5.98 -4.46 15.89
N LEU A 84 -4.78 -4.63 15.35
CA LEU A 84 -4.33 -5.86 14.72
C LEU A 84 -4.28 -6.99 15.74
N ARG A 85 -4.83 -8.15 15.36
CA ARG A 85 -4.87 -9.38 16.14
C ARG A 85 -4.32 -10.53 15.32
N GLU A 86 -3.67 -11.48 16.00
CA GLU A 86 -3.21 -12.73 15.38
C GLU A 86 -4.35 -13.41 14.59
N GLY A 87 -4.05 -13.89 13.39
CA GLY A 87 -5.00 -14.54 12.49
C GLY A 87 -5.69 -13.61 11.49
N MET A 88 -5.61 -12.28 11.66
CA MET A 88 -6.10 -11.35 10.64
C MET A 88 -5.30 -11.50 9.35
N THR A 89 -6.00 -11.52 8.21
CA THR A 89 -5.39 -11.60 6.88
C THR A 89 -5.94 -10.49 6.00
N PHE A 90 -5.07 -9.68 5.43
CA PHE A 90 -5.44 -8.51 4.62
C PHE A 90 -4.33 -8.13 3.64
N THR A 91 -4.67 -7.28 2.67
CA THR A 91 -3.72 -6.73 1.70
C THR A 91 -3.13 -5.41 2.20
N ILE A 92 -1.86 -5.20 1.90
CA ILE A 92 -1.24 -3.88 1.92
C ILE A 92 -0.84 -3.59 0.48
N GLU A 93 -1.44 -2.56 -0.12
CA GLU A 93 -1.37 -2.31 -1.55
C GLU A 93 -1.19 -0.82 -1.93
N PRO A 94 -0.19 -0.11 -1.36
CA PRO A 94 -0.06 1.33 -1.51
C PRO A 94 0.04 1.76 -2.97
N MET A 95 -0.82 2.70 -3.34
CA MET A 95 -0.80 3.42 -4.60
C MET A 95 -0.19 4.81 -4.38
N VAL A 96 0.92 5.08 -5.06
CA VAL A 96 1.68 6.32 -4.89
C VAL A 96 1.74 7.06 -6.21
N ASN A 97 1.43 8.35 -6.17
CA ASN A 97 1.52 9.26 -7.30
C ASN A 97 2.79 10.10 -7.21
N PHE A 98 3.40 10.38 -8.36
CA PHE A 98 4.47 11.37 -8.45
C PHE A 98 3.96 12.78 -8.17
N GLY A 99 2.78 13.11 -8.68
CA GLY A 99 2.14 14.41 -8.49
C GLY A 99 1.23 14.43 -7.28
N LYS A 100 0.01 14.94 -7.48
CA LYS A 100 -0.99 15.08 -6.41
C LYS A 100 -1.77 13.80 -6.16
N LYS A 101 -2.40 13.72 -4.99
CA LYS A 101 -3.15 12.54 -4.53
C LYS A 101 -4.44 12.30 -5.31
N GLU A 102 -5.02 13.35 -5.90
CA GLU A 102 -6.34 13.25 -6.52
C GLU A 102 -6.33 12.38 -7.78
N VAL A 103 -7.30 11.48 -7.88
CA VAL A 103 -7.51 10.61 -9.04
C VAL A 103 -8.83 10.92 -9.76
N LYS A 104 -9.03 10.32 -10.92
CA LYS A 104 -10.25 10.37 -11.71
C LYS A 104 -10.53 8.98 -12.29
N ILE A 105 -11.76 8.51 -12.13
CA ILE A 105 -12.27 7.33 -12.83
C ILE A 105 -12.69 7.74 -14.24
N LEU A 106 -12.23 7.01 -15.25
CA LEU A 106 -12.57 7.24 -16.66
C LEU A 106 -13.99 6.76 -16.98
N PRO A 107 -14.56 7.14 -18.15
CA PRO A 107 -15.93 6.77 -18.52
C PRO A 107 -16.20 5.26 -18.65
N ASP A 108 -15.14 4.44 -18.69
CA ASP A 108 -15.27 2.97 -18.62
C ASP A 108 -15.62 2.47 -17.21
N GLN A 109 -15.65 3.36 -16.21
CA GLN A 109 -15.95 3.10 -14.81
C GLN A 109 -14.96 2.19 -14.08
N TRP A 110 -13.79 1.96 -14.68
CA TRP A 110 -12.76 1.05 -14.15
C TRP A 110 -11.38 1.69 -14.13
N THR A 111 -10.97 2.33 -15.22
CA THR A 111 -9.64 2.88 -15.33
C THR A 111 -9.52 4.10 -14.44
N VAL A 112 -8.56 4.05 -13.52
CA VAL A 112 -8.24 5.16 -12.62
C VAL A 112 -6.97 5.84 -13.12
N VAL A 113 -7.04 7.16 -13.29
CA VAL A 113 -5.88 7.98 -13.66
C VAL A 113 -5.65 9.06 -12.62
N THR A 114 -4.41 9.51 -12.47
CA THR A 114 -4.11 10.73 -11.70
C THR A 114 -4.78 11.93 -12.36
N LYS A 115 -5.36 12.83 -11.55
CA LYS A 115 -6.06 14.00 -12.07
C LYS A 115 -5.13 14.99 -12.77
N ASP A 116 -3.85 15.00 -12.40
CA ASP A 116 -2.80 15.81 -13.02
C ASP A 116 -2.01 15.08 -14.11
N HIS A 117 -2.41 13.84 -14.46
CA HIS A 117 -1.76 12.99 -15.46
C HIS A 117 -0.29 12.63 -15.16
N SER A 118 0.16 12.81 -13.91
CA SER A 118 1.45 12.31 -13.45
C SER A 118 1.48 10.78 -13.33
N LEU A 119 2.68 10.20 -13.26
CA LEU A 119 2.85 8.76 -13.08
C LEU A 119 2.34 8.30 -11.72
N SER A 120 1.80 7.07 -11.68
CA SER A 120 1.43 6.35 -10.46
C SER A 120 2.06 4.96 -10.47
N ALA A 121 2.31 4.39 -9.30
CA ALA A 121 2.82 3.04 -9.12
C ALA A 121 2.16 2.37 -7.92
N GLN A 122 2.02 1.04 -8.00
CA GLN A 122 1.45 0.20 -6.95
C GLN A 122 2.28 -1.08 -6.74
N TRP A 123 2.35 -1.53 -5.50
CA TRP A 123 2.78 -2.87 -5.12
C TRP A 123 1.80 -3.42 -4.09
N GLU A 124 1.67 -4.74 -4.02
CA GLU A 124 0.71 -5.39 -3.14
C GLU A 124 1.27 -6.70 -2.59
N HIS A 125 0.96 -6.96 -1.32
CA HIS A 125 1.03 -8.29 -0.74
C HIS A 125 -0.17 -8.58 0.15
N THR A 126 -0.60 -9.84 0.15
CA THR A 126 -1.41 -10.42 1.23
C THR A 126 -0.54 -10.78 2.43
N VAL A 127 -0.96 -10.32 3.60
CA VAL A 127 -0.24 -10.46 4.88
C VAL A 127 -1.13 -11.12 5.91
N LEU A 128 -0.56 -12.11 6.63
CA LEU A 128 -1.15 -12.71 7.81
C LEU A 128 -0.50 -12.10 9.07
N VAL A 129 -1.31 -11.63 10.02
CA VAL A 129 -0.83 -11.23 11.34
C VAL A 129 -0.52 -12.49 12.15
N THR A 130 0.73 -12.67 12.55
CA THR A 130 1.17 -13.78 13.40
C THR A 130 1.28 -13.33 14.86
N LYS A 131 1.50 -14.26 15.79
CA LYS A 131 1.64 -13.96 17.23
C LYS A 131 2.60 -12.81 17.57
N ASN A 132 3.68 -12.66 16.80
CA ASN A 132 4.75 -11.71 17.10
C ASN A 132 5.05 -10.73 15.94
N GLY A 133 4.25 -10.73 14.87
CA GLY A 133 4.55 -9.95 13.67
C GLY A 133 3.64 -10.31 12.51
N TYR A 134 4.26 -10.69 11.40
CA TYR A 134 3.57 -10.96 10.14
C TYR A 134 4.18 -12.14 9.39
N GLU A 135 3.40 -12.68 8.46
CA GLU A 135 3.84 -13.58 7.39
C GLU A 135 3.34 -13.02 6.06
N VAL A 136 4.21 -12.94 5.05
CA VAL A 136 3.85 -12.46 3.72
C VAL A 136 3.49 -13.66 2.85
N LEU A 137 2.19 -13.89 2.64
CA LEU A 137 1.66 -15.10 1.99
C LEU A 137 1.93 -15.15 0.48
N THR A 138 2.24 -14.01 -0.11
CA THR A 138 2.45 -13.84 -1.57
C THR A 138 3.91 -13.48 -1.90
N ILE A 139 4.82 -13.68 -0.95
CA ILE A 139 6.25 -13.39 -1.12
C ILE A 139 6.88 -14.31 -2.17
N ARG A 140 7.75 -13.75 -3.01
CA ARG A 140 8.54 -14.55 -3.94
C ARG A 140 9.76 -15.18 -3.24
N PRO A 141 10.27 -16.34 -3.70
CA PRO A 141 11.43 -16.98 -3.07
C PRO A 141 12.70 -16.12 -3.00
N ASP A 142 12.87 -15.18 -3.92
CA ASP A 142 14.02 -14.26 -4.02
C ASP A 142 13.80 -12.90 -3.35
N GLU A 143 12.61 -12.68 -2.78
CA GLU A 143 12.21 -11.40 -2.23
C GLU A 143 12.52 -11.31 -0.73
N ASN A 144 13.20 -10.23 -0.34
CA ASN A 144 13.52 -9.96 1.06
C ASN A 144 12.72 -8.73 1.52
N ILE A 145 11.87 -8.95 2.53
CA ILE A 145 11.05 -7.92 3.18
C ILE A 145 11.54 -7.72 4.60
#